data_AF-A0A5C8Q8G6-F1
#
_entry.id   AF-A0A5C8Q8G6-F1
#
_cell.length_a   1.000
_cell.length_b   1.000
_cell.length_c   1.000
_cell.angle_alpha   90.00
_cell.angle_beta   90.00
_cell.angle_gamma   90.00
#
_symmetry.space_group_name_H-M   'P 1'
#
loop_
_entity.id
_entity.type
_entity.pdbx_description
1 polymer ?
#
loop_
_entity_poly.entity_id
_entity_poly.type
_entity_poly.pdbx_seq_one_letter_code
_entity_poly.pdbx_strand_id
1 'polypeptide(L)'
;MKRLLRSGKVFVAVAASAVLAFQAGAPASAEDVRARSAPPIDFQLPFTCGQQWRLDTWAHAPALDMVREPDQVGTEGAVLVAAADGVVNMSFSHANAGNVIQINHGGGYFTTHLHLQSRSVGVGTTVTQGQTIGRVGKTGPTSNGHPHLHFELGYDANGNGEASWGTSTAERVRPWFDGVEYGQSNGRTWRNVARDCGGTPPTSCSGVNLDFSAYATIRSGSSGDLVKAAQCRLKDSGNDPGALDGAFGPNVQTATRGFQADVGLGVDGIIGAKTWTALLSHGSTPTLQSGSSGADVSRLQRALTAALGSTVGIDGSFGPETEQAVRTYQSSRALGADGIAGPATWGALQDGK
;
A
#
# COMPACT_ATOMS: atom_id res chain seq x y z
N MET A 1 -14.14 -45.52 84.07
CA MET A 1 -13.97 -44.05 83.97
C MET A 1 -12.98 -43.73 82.86
N LYS A 2 -13.32 -42.74 82.01
CA LYS A 2 -12.49 -42.09 80.97
C LYS A 2 -12.10 -42.94 79.73
N ARG A 3 -12.66 -42.55 78.56
CA ARG A 3 -11.99 -42.12 77.30
C ARG A 3 -12.95 -42.33 76.11
N LEU A 4 -13.34 -41.26 75.40
CA LEU A 4 -12.71 -40.69 74.18
C LEU A 4 -12.75 -41.70 73.01
N LEU A 5 -13.12 -41.38 71.76
CA LEU A 5 -13.67 -40.24 71.02
C LEU A 5 -13.67 -40.69 69.53
N ARG A 6 -14.48 -40.03 68.70
CA ARG A 6 -14.44 -39.93 67.22
C ARG A 6 -15.11 -41.04 66.40
N SER A 7 -16.27 -40.69 65.84
CA SER A 7 -16.70 -41.17 64.53
C SER A 7 -16.77 -39.95 63.61
N GLY A 8 -15.81 -39.85 62.68
CA GLY A 8 -15.87 -38.94 61.55
C GLY A 8 -16.37 -39.73 60.35
N LYS A 9 -17.51 -39.34 59.78
CA LYS A 9 -17.95 -39.81 58.47
C LYS A 9 -17.75 -38.69 57.45
N VAL A 10 -16.97 -39.06 56.44
CA VAL A 10 -16.52 -38.30 55.28
C VAL A 10 -17.73 -37.96 54.38
N PHE A 11 -17.86 -36.69 54.00
CA PHE A 11 -18.72 -36.27 52.89
C PHE A 11 -17.96 -36.49 51.57
N VAL A 12 -18.52 -37.30 50.69
CA VAL A 12 -18.04 -37.47 49.31
C VAL A 12 -18.51 -36.26 48.50
N ALA A 13 -17.56 -35.44 48.04
CA ALA A 13 -17.83 -34.39 47.06
C ALA A 13 -17.98 -35.01 45.67
N VAL A 14 -19.14 -34.84 45.05
CA VAL A 14 -19.37 -35.18 43.64
C VAL A 14 -18.75 -34.06 42.79
N ALA A 15 -17.63 -34.35 42.13
CA ALA A 15 -17.04 -33.47 41.14
C ALA A 15 -17.84 -33.57 39.83
N ALA A 16 -18.62 -32.54 39.50
CA ALA A 16 -19.18 -32.38 38.17
C ALA A 16 -18.07 -31.91 37.22
N SER A 17 -17.58 -32.82 36.38
CA SER A 17 -16.66 -32.49 35.30
C SER A 17 -17.42 -31.78 34.19
N ALA A 18 -17.22 -30.47 34.04
CA ALA A 18 -17.68 -29.73 32.86
C ALA A 18 -16.83 -30.14 31.66
N VAL A 19 -17.38 -30.94 30.76
CA VAL A 19 -16.81 -31.19 29.44
C VAL A 19 -17.02 -29.92 28.61
N LEU A 20 -15.98 -29.09 28.46
CA LEU A 20 -15.95 -28.07 27.43
C LEU A 20 -15.86 -28.77 26.08
N ALA A 21 -16.99 -28.84 25.38
CA ALA A 21 -17.01 -29.18 23.97
C ALA A 21 -16.33 -28.04 23.20
N PHE A 22 -15.11 -28.28 22.71
CA PHE A 22 -14.52 -27.47 21.65
C PHE A 22 -15.40 -27.67 20.41
N GLN A 23 -16.29 -26.72 20.13
CA GLN A 23 -16.91 -26.63 18.82
C GLN A 23 -15.80 -26.22 17.85
N ALA A 24 -15.31 -27.18 17.05
CA ALA A 24 -14.55 -26.86 15.85
C ALA A 24 -15.47 -26.00 14.97
N GLY A 25 -15.10 -24.74 14.77
CA GLY A 25 -15.77 -23.86 13.82
C GLY A 25 -15.78 -24.54 12.45
N ALA A 26 -16.92 -24.51 11.77
CA ALA A 26 -17.02 -25.00 10.40
C ALA A 26 -15.97 -24.30 9.51
N PRO A 27 -15.39 -24.98 8.51
CA PRO A 27 -14.51 -24.31 7.57
C PRO A 27 -15.29 -23.20 6.87
N ALA A 28 -14.67 -22.02 6.79
CA ALA A 28 -15.20 -20.89 6.05
C ALA A 28 -15.52 -21.33 4.61
N SER A 29 -16.68 -20.93 4.09
CA SER A 29 -17.07 -21.27 2.73
C SER A 29 -16.12 -20.62 1.71
N ALA A 30 -16.07 -21.13 0.47
CA ALA A 30 -15.29 -20.50 -0.60
C ALA A 30 -15.74 -19.05 -0.92
N GLU A 31 -16.95 -18.66 -0.50
CA GLU A 31 -17.43 -17.27 -0.55
C GLU A 31 -16.88 -16.42 0.61
N ASP A 32 -16.74 -16.98 1.82
CA ASP A 32 -16.18 -16.28 3.00
C ASP A 32 -14.69 -15.92 2.85
N VAL A 33 -13.92 -16.68 2.06
CA VAL A 33 -12.50 -16.40 1.80
C VAL A 33 -12.31 -15.24 0.81
N ARG A 34 -13.28 -14.99 -0.08
CA ARG A 34 -13.25 -13.88 -1.04
C ARG A 34 -13.44 -12.50 -0.41
N ALA A 35 -13.81 -12.45 0.87
CA ALA A 35 -14.07 -11.23 1.64
C ALA A 35 -12.95 -10.84 2.62
N ARG A 36 -11.74 -11.40 2.47
CA ARG A 36 -10.63 -11.11 3.39
C ARG A 36 -10.12 -9.66 3.30
N SER A 37 -9.80 -9.12 4.47
CA SER A 37 -8.92 -7.96 4.68
C SER A 37 -7.56 -8.14 4.00
N ALA A 38 -6.80 -7.04 3.86
CA ALA A 38 -5.46 -7.02 3.28
C ALA A 38 -4.60 -8.22 3.75
N PRO A 39 -3.82 -8.85 2.84
CA PRO A 39 -2.92 -9.93 3.23
C PRO A 39 -1.96 -9.43 4.32
N PRO A 40 -1.59 -10.28 5.30
CA PRO A 40 -0.66 -9.90 6.37
C PRO A 40 0.78 -9.71 5.86
N ILE A 41 1.04 -10.01 4.59
CA ILE A 41 2.31 -9.81 3.90
C ILE A 41 2.21 -8.50 3.12
N ASP A 42 3.15 -7.60 3.37
CA ASP A 42 3.27 -6.34 2.64
C ASP A 42 3.87 -6.62 1.26
N PHE A 43 3.01 -6.80 0.27
CA PHE A 43 3.43 -6.97 -1.11
C PHE A 43 3.67 -5.61 -1.76
N GLN A 44 4.75 -5.49 -2.52
CA GLN A 44 5.06 -4.32 -3.33
C GLN A 44 4.88 -4.64 -4.81
N LEU A 45 4.56 -3.64 -5.64
CA LEU A 45 4.49 -3.83 -7.09
C LEU A 45 5.79 -4.48 -7.61
N PRO A 46 5.76 -5.54 -8.45
CA PRO A 46 6.93 -6.37 -8.75
C PRO A 46 7.90 -5.75 -9.78
N PHE A 47 8.07 -4.43 -9.79
CA PHE A 47 8.95 -3.71 -10.71
C PHE A 47 9.95 -2.82 -9.97
N THR A 48 11.05 -2.46 -10.62
CA THR A 48 12.01 -1.53 -10.01
C THR A 48 11.43 -0.14 -9.82
N CYS A 49 11.98 0.59 -8.85
CA CYS A 49 11.58 1.95 -8.46
C CYS A 49 11.60 2.96 -9.62
N GLY A 50 10.83 4.03 -9.47
CA GLY A 50 10.79 5.13 -10.44
C GLY A 50 10.12 4.75 -11.76
N GLN A 51 9.44 3.60 -11.82
CA GLN A 51 8.67 3.16 -12.97
C GLN A 51 7.18 3.32 -12.70
N GLN A 52 6.45 3.59 -13.78
CA GLN A 52 4.99 3.65 -13.77
C GLN A 52 4.43 2.56 -14.67
N TRP A 53 3.36 1.94 -14.21
CA TRP A 53 2.75 0.78 -14.83
C TRP A 53 1.25 0.95 -14.91
N ARG A 54 0.68 0.38 -15.97
CA ARG A 54 -0.74 0.16 -16.14
C ARG A 54 -1.05 -1.28 -15.78
N LEU A 55 -2.08 -1.46 -14.96
CA LEU A 55 -2.58 -2.76 -14.53
C LEU A 55 -3.97 -2.94 -15.13
N ASP A 56 -4.20 -4.02 -15.84
CA ASP A 56 -5.48 -4.31 -16.51
C ASP A 56 -6.00 -5.70 -16.10
N THR A 57 -7.29 -5.84 -15.81
CA THR A 57 -7.90 -7.16 -15.54
C THR A 57 -8.51 -7.84 -16.76
N TRP A 58 -8.80 -7.06 -17.81
CA TRP A 58 -9.56 -7.51 -18.98
C TRP A 58 -10.76 -8.40 -18.61
N ALA A 59 -10.81 -9.65 -19.08
CA ALA A 59 -11.88 -10.60 -18.80
C ALA A 59 -11.50 -11.65 -17.75
N HIS A 60 -10.37 -11.49 -17.06
CA HIS A 60 -9.75 -12.54 -16.23
C HIS A 60 -9.38 -12.10 -14.81
N ALA A 61 -10.10 -11.13 -14.24
CA ALA A 61 -9.97 -10.75 -12.83
C ALA A 61 -10.06 -11.99 -11.89
N PRO A 62 -9.30 -12.04 -10.79
CA PRO A 62 -8.49 -10.95 -10.23
C PRO A 62 -7.05 -10.86 -10.76
N ALA A 63 -6.66 -11.66 -11.76
CA ALA A 63 -5.33 -11.57 -12.35
C ALA A 63 -5.14 -10.24 -13.08
N LEU A 64 -3.87 -9.82 -13.19
CA LEU A 64 -3.49 -8.52 -13.74
C LEU A 64 -2.50 -8.69 -14.88
N ASP A 65 -2.78 -8.03 -16.00
CA ASP A 65 -1.83 -7.81 -17.08
C ASP A 65 -1.20 -6.44 -16.87
N MET A 66 0.13 -6.40 -16.72
CA MET A 66 0.85 -5.18 -16.41
C MET A 66 1.77 -4.76 -17.55
N VAL A 67 1.64 -3.51 -17.99
CA VAL A 67 2.46 -2.90 -19.03
C VAL A 67 3.03 -1.56 -18.58
N ARG A 68 4.16 -1.15 -19.12
CA ARG A 68 4.83 0.10 -18.74
C ARG A 68 4.06 1.32 -19.25
N GLU A 69 3.91 2.36 -18.46
CA GLU A 69 3.35 3.65 -18.91
C GLU A 69 4.48 4.57 -19.43
N PRO A 70 4.17 5.57 -20.29
CA PRO A 70 2.84 5.95 -20.79
C PRO A 70 2.37 5.21 -22.05
N ASP A 71 3.29 4.53 -22.75
CA ASP A 71 3.09 4.05 -24.13
C ASP A 71 3.46 2.58 -24.32
N GLN A 72 3.65 1.84 -23.22
CA GLN A 72 4.08 0.42 -23.20
C GLN A 72 5.53 0.21 -23.63
N VAL A 73 6.25 1.27 -23.99
CA VAL A 73 7.67 1.19 -24.35
C VAL A 73 8.50 0.82 -23.12
N GLY A 74 9.35 -0.18 -23.32
CA GLY A 74 10.18 -0.76 -22.26
C GLY A 74 9.47 -1.80 -21.39
N THR A 75 8.27 -2.26 -21.78
CA THR A 75 7.62 -3.42 -21.12
C THR A 75 8.41 -4.70 -21.37
N GLU A 76 8.75 -5.00 -22.63
CA GLU A 76 9.58 -6.16 -22.96
C GLU A 76 10.99 -5.98 -22.40
N GLY A 77 11.47 -6.97 -21.65
CA GLY A 77 12.79 -6.94 -21.02
C GLY A 77 12.87 -6.12 -19.73
N ALA A 78 11.77 -5.49 -19.27
CA ALA A 78 11.71 -4.81 -17.99
C ALA A 78 12.17 -5.76 -16.86
N VAL A 79 12.91 -5.20 -15.90
CA VAL A 79 13.37 -5.97 -14.73
C VAL A 79 12.16 -6.34 -13.87
N LEU A 80 12.00 -7.63 -13.62
CA LEU A 80 10.99 -8.17 -12.71
C LEU A 80 11.66 -8.50 -11.38
N VAL A 81 11.08 -8.01 -10.29
CA VAL A 81 11.57 -8.21 -8.92
C VAL A 81 10.52 -8.93 -8.05
N ALA A 82 10.94 -9.60 -6.99
CA ALA A 82 10.03 -10.25 -6.05
C ALA A 82 9.12 -9.21 -5.36
N ALA A 83 7.81 -9.51 -5.34
CA ALA A 83 6.81 -8.66 -4.69
C ALA A 83 6.90 -8.70 -3.15
N ALA A 84 7.39 -9.80 -2.58
CA ALA A 84 7.66 -9.98 -1.15
C ALA A 84 8.76 -11.06 -0.96
N ASP A 85 9.24 -11.21 0.27
CA ASP A 85 10.14 -12.32 0.65
C ASP A 85 9.49 -13.67 0.41
N GLY A 86 10.26 -14.69 0.02
CA GLY A 86 9.70 -16.02 -0.17
C GLY A 86 10.69 -17.06 -0.68
N VAL A 87 10.17 -18.23 -1.04
CA VAL A 87 10.91 -19.33 -1.65
C VAL A 87 10.27 -19.67 -2.99
N VAL A 88 11.07 -19.68 -4.04
CA VAL A 88 10.63 -20.06 -5.39
C VAL A 88 10.21 -21.52 -5.37
N ASN A 89 8.92 -21.81 -5.56
CA ASN A 89 8.41 -23.18 -5.62
C ASN A 89 8.21 -23.67 -7.07
N MET A 90 8.06 -22.76 -8.03
CA MET A 90 8.05 -23.10 -9.46
C MET A 90 8.95 -22.16 -10.26
N SER A 91 9.74 -22.73 -11.19
CA SER A 91 10.45 -21.99 -12.23
C SER A 91 10.64 -22.90 -13.44
N PHE A 92 9.78 -22.77 -14.45
CA PHE A 92 9.81 -23.65 -15.63
C PHE A 92 9.25 -22.98 -16.89
N SER A 93 9.31 -23.68 -18.03
CA SER A 93 8.70 -23.24 -19.29
C SER A 93 7.42 -24.05 -19.52
N HIS A 94 6.30 -23.35 -19.66
CA HIS A 94 4.97 -23.89 -19.91
C HIS A 94 4.59 -23.69 -21.38
N ALA A 95 3.99 -24.71 -22.00
CA ALA A 95 3.66 -24.70 -23.43
C ALA A 95 2.76 -23.53 -23.84
N ASN A 96 1.81 -23.14 -22.98
CA ASN A 96 0.87 -22.05 -23.26
C ASN A 96 1.28 -20.71 -22.65
N ALA A 97 1.79 -20.73 -21.41
CA ALA A 97 2.03 -19.54 -20.59
C ALA A 97 3.46 -19.00 -20.74
N GLY A 98 4.34 -19.73 -21.43
CA GLY A 98 5.74 -19.36 -21.59
C GLY A 98 6.53 -19.62 -20.32
N ASN A 99 7.52 -18.78 -20.04
CA ASN A 99 8.30 -18.89 -18.81
C ASN A 99 7.48 -18.44 -17.60
N VAL A 100 7.45 -19.28 -16.57
CA VAL A 100 6.67 -19.08 -15.35
C VAL A 100 7.57 -19.13 -14.12
N ILE A 101 7.34 -18.23 -13.17
CA ILE A 101 7.87 -18.29 -11.81
C ILE A 101 6.71 -18.24 -10.82
N GLN A 102 6.69 -19.16 -9.86
CA GLN A 102 5.84 -19.06 -8.67
C GLN A 102 6.72 -18.98 -7.42
N ILE A 103 6.35 -18.09 -6.50
CA ILE A 103 7.03 -17.89 -5.22
C ILE A 103 6.02 -18.15 -4.11
N ASN A 104 6.38 -19.01 -3.15
CA ASN A 104 5.67 -19.19 -1.89
C ASN A 104 6.19 -18.16 -0.88
N HIS A 105 5.33 -17.31 -0.37
CA HIS A 105 5.67 -16.23 0.57
C HIS A 105 5.41 -16.60 2.04
N GLY A 106 4.99 -17.84 2.31
CA GLY A 106 4.49 -18.25 3.62
C GLY A 106 3.06 -17.77 3.87
N GLY A 107 2.49 -18.20 4.99
CA GLY A 107 1.11 -17.83 5.37
C GLY A 107 0.03 -18.26 4.36
N GLY A 108 0.34 -19.19 3.46
CA GLY A 108 -0.53 -19.66 2.39
C GLY A 108 -0.54 -18.77 1.14
N TYR A 109 0.30 -17.72 1.04
CA TYR A 109 0.29 -16.80 -0.10
C TYR A 109 1.35 -17.12 -1.15
N PHE A 110 0.97 -16.99 -2.41
CA PHE A 110 1.82 -17.30 -3.55
C PHE A 110 1.71 -16.21 -4.62
N THR A 111 2.81 -15.84 -5.26
CA THR A 111 2.77 -14.99 -6.46
C THR A 111 3.19 -15.79 -7.68
N THR A 112 2.43 -15.65 -8.77
CA THR A 112 2.70 -16.33 -10.05
C THR A 112 2.90 -15.32 -11.15
N HIS A 113 3.99 -15.46 -11.91
CA HIS A 113 4.45 -14.54 -12.94
C HIS A 113 4.59 -15.28 -14.26
N LEU A 114 3.84 -14.88 -15.29
CA LEU A 114 3.75 -15.56 -16.58
C LEU A 114 4.36 -14.71 -17.71
N HIS A 115 4.50 -15.32 -18.89
CA HIS A 115 4.99 -14.71 -20.13
C HIS A 115 6.43 -14.20 -20.09
N LEU A 116 7.22 -14.57 -19.09
CA LEU A 116 8.53 -13.97 -18.84
C LEU A 116 9.49 -14.16 -20.02
N GLN A 117 10.29 -13.14 -20.32
CA GLN A 117 11.37 -13.27 -21.29
C GLN A 117 12.45 -14.20 -20.75
N SER A 118 12.78 -14.05 -19.47
CA SER A 118 13.79 -14.85 -18.78
C SER A 118 13.45 -15.03 -17.30
N ARG A 119 13.97 -16.12 -16.72
CA ARG A 119 13.86 -16.46 -15.30
C ARG A 119 15.27 -16.45 -14.71
N SER A 120 15.48 -15.65 -13.67
CA SER A 120 16.78 -15.47 -13.02
C SER A 120 16.93 -16.32 -11.75
N VAL A 121 15.85 -16.99 -11.33
CA VAL A 121 15.79 -17.81 -10.11
C VAL A 121 15.22 -19.21 -10.41
N GLY A 122 15.71 -20.20 -9.65
CA GLY A 122 15.29 -21.60 -9.74
C GLY A 122 14.52 -22.05 -8.49
N VAL A 123 13.88 -23.23 -8.59
CA VAL A 123 13.14 -23.83 -7.46
C VAL A 123 14.06 -24.00 -6.23
N GLY A 124 13.53 -23.67 -5.05
CA GLY A 124 14.25 -23.71 -3.77
C GLY A 124 15.04 -22.44 -3.45
N THR A 125 15.13 -21.47 -4.37
CA THR A 125 15.81 -20.20 -4.12
C THR A 125 15.00 -19.36 -3.13
N THR A 126 15.58 -18.97 -2.00
CA THR A 126 15.05 -17.90 -1.16
C THR A 126 15.29 -16.56 -1.84
N VAL A 127 14.25 -15.73 -1.91
CA VAL A 127 14.28 -14.38 -2.48
C VAL A 127 13.83 -13.36 -1.43
N THR A 128 14.43 -12.18 -1.47
CA THR A 128 13.96 -11.03 -0.69
C THR A 128 13.09 -10.12 -1.54
N GLN A 129 12.14 -9.41 -0.95
CA GLN A 129 11.35 -8.38 -1.59
C GLN A 129 12.26 -7.40 -2.36
N GLY A 130 11.96 -7.16 -3.64
CA GLY A 130 12.76 -6.29 -4.50
C GLY A 130 13.98 -6.96 -5.15
N GLN A 131 14.30 -8.21 -4.81
CA GLN A 131 15.32 -8.98 -5.52
C GLN A 131 14.87 -9.27 -6.95
N THR A 132 15.77 -9.07 -7.92
CA THR A 132 15.52 -9.44 -9.33
C THR A 132 15.26 -10.95 -9.46
N ILE A 133 14.12 -11.31 -10.06
CA ILE A 133 13.71 -12.70 -10.31
C ILE A 133 13.60 -13.04 -11.79
N GLY A 134 13.57 -12.06 -12.69
CA GLY A 134 13.50 -12.30 -14.12
C GLY A 134 13.35 -11.04 -14.95
N ARG A 135 12.86 -11.21 -16.18
CA ARG A 135 12.48 -10.11 -17.06
C ARG A 135 11.11 -10.34 -17.68
N VAL A 136 10.31 -9.27 -17.76
CA VAL A 136 9.00 -9.27 -18.42
C VAL A 136 9.16 -9.61 -19.90
N GLY A 137 8.23 -10.34 -20.47
CA GLY A 137 8.28 -10.75 -21.86
C GLY A 137 6.91 -10.99 -22.47
N LYS A 138 6.92 -11.82 -23.52
CA LYS A 138 5.75 -12.27 -24.27
C LYS A 138 5.84 -13.76 -24.62
N THR A 139 6.55 -14.54 -23.81
CA THR A 139 6.71 -15.97 -24.12
C THR A 139 5.40 -16.72 -23.91
N GLY A 140 5.20 -17.80 -24.66
CA GLY A 140 3.97 -18.58 -24.63
C GLY A 140 2.87 -18.01 -25.54
N PRO A 141 2.10 -18.87 -26.24
CA PRO A 141 0.99 -18.46 -27.11
C PRO A 141 -0.06 -17.56 -26.44
N THR A 142 -0.34 -17.76 -25.15
CA THR A 142 -1.38 -16.99 -24.43
C THR A 142 -1.01 -15.54 -24.16
N SER A 143 0.26 -15.15 -24.39
CA SER A 143 0.65 -13.72 -24.39
C SER A 143 0.08 -12.94 -25.58
N ASN A 144 -0.44 -13.64 -26.60
CA ASN A 144 -0.86 -13.08 -27.87
C ASN A 144 0.22 -12.26 -28.59
N GLY A 145 1.50 -12.53 -28.31
CA GLY A 145 2.63 -11.80 -28.89
C GLY A 145 2.84 -10.39 -28.34
N HIS A 146 2.09 -9.99 -27.30
CA HIS A 146 2.20 -8.68 -26.67
C HIS A 146 3.00 -8.75 -25.37
N PRO A 147 4.05 -7.95 -25.18
CA PRO A 147 4.79 -7.91 -23.92
C PRO A 147 3.93 -7.38 -22.77
N HIS A 148 3.81 -8.17 -21.71
CA HIS A 148 3.18 -7.80 -20.45
C HIS A 148 3.61 -8.79 -19.36
N LEU A 149 3.52 -8.37 -18.10
CA LEU A 149 3.53 -9.32 -16.98
C LEU A 149 2.09 -9.74 -16.70
N HIS A 150 1.77 -11.02 -16.88
CA HIS A 150 0.56 -11.59 -16.28
C HIS A 150 0.90 -12.03 -14.85
N PHE A 151 0.21 -11.44 -13.87
CA PHE A 151 0.45 -11.61 -12.45
C PHE A 151 -0.79 -12.18 -11.74
N GLU A 152 -0.58 -13.18 -10.89
CA GLU A 152 -1.61 -13.73 -10.01
C GLU A 152 -1.11 -13.78 -8.56
N LEU A 153 -1.96 -13.33 -7.63
CA LEU A 153 -1.81 -13.63 -6.21
C LEU A 153 -2.71 -14.83 -5.87
N GLY A 154 -2.12 -15.90 -5.36
CA GLY A 154 -2.81 -17.10 -4.91
C GLY A 154 -2.85 -17.21 -3.39
N TYR A 155 -3.87 -17.85 -2.85
CA TYR A 155 -3.98 -18.21 -1.44
C TYR A 155 -4.42 -19.66 -1.28
N ASP A 156 -3.58 -20.48 -0.66
CA ASP A 156 -3.87 -21.88 -0.32
C ASP A 156 -4.98 -21.96 0.74
N ALA A 157 -6.23 -21.95 0.28
CA ALA A 157 -7.40 -22.02 1.14
C ALA A 157 -7.69 -23.44 1.63
N ASN A 158 -7.22 -24.45 0.90
CA ASN A 158 -7.53 -25.85 1.17
C ASN A 158 -6.44 -26.53 2.05
N GLY A 159 -5.30 -25.87 2.24
CA GLY A 159 -4.21 -26.28 3.13
C GLY A 159 -3.30 -27.36 2.55
N ASN A 160 -3.27 -27.54 1.23
CA ASN A 160 -2.44 -28.56 0.57
C ASN A 160 -0.98 -28.13 0.34
N GLY A 161 -0.63 -26.88 0.66
CA GLY A 161 0.69 -26.30 0.48
C GLY A 161 0.96 -25.78 -0.94
N GLU A 162 -0.05 -25.72 -1.80
CA GLU A 162 0.06 -25.28 -3.19
C GLU A 162 -0.97 -24.18 -3.50
N ALA A 163 -0.67 -23.35 -4.50
CA ALA A 163 -1.66 -22.45 -5.08
C ALA A 163 -1.79 -22.73 -6.58
N SER A 164 -2.97 -23.16 -6.96
CA SER A 164 -3.37 -23.25 -8.37
C SER A 164 -3.32 -21.88 -9.05
N TRP A 165 -3.02 -21.85 -10.36
CA TRP A 165 -2.86 -20.63 -11.16
C TRP A 165 -3.35 -20.84 -12.61
N GLY A 166 -3.59 -19.75 -13.32
CA GLY A 166 -3.88 -19.75 -14.76
C GLY A 166 -5.30 -20.17 -15.17
N THR A 167 -6.21 -20.37 -14.22
CA THR A 167 -7.63 -20.66 -14.49
C THR A 167 -8.56 -19.77 -13.66
N SER A 168 -9.80 -19.59 -14.09
CA SER A 168 -10.79 -18.78 -13.35
C SER A 168 -11.24 -19.43 -12.03
N THR A 169 -11.01 -20.73 -11.86
CA THR A 169 -11.31 -21.50 -10.64
C THR A 169 -10.09 -21.73 -9.76
N ALA A 170 -8.92 -21.23 -10.16
CA ALA A 170 -7.72 -21.31 -9.36
C ALA A 170 -7.89 -20.51 -8.05
N GLU A 171 -7.03 -20.79 -7.08
CA GLU A 171 -6.97 -20.20 -5.73
C GLU A 171 -6.54 -18.72 -5.73
N ARG A 172 -6.87 -18.00 -6.80
CA ARG A 172 -6.54 -16.61 -7.02
C ARG A 172 -7.35 -15.74 -6.08
N VAL A 173 -6.65 -14.88 -5.39
CA VAL A 173 -7.21 -13.80 -4.59
C VAL A 173 -6.84 -12.46 -5.24
N ARG A 174 -7.48 -11.39 -4.77
CA ARG A 174 -7.22 -10.04 -5.26
C ARG A 174 -5.80 -9.61 -4.91
N PRO A 175 -4.97 -9.23 -5.90
CA PRO A 175 -3.65 -8.67 -5.61
C PRO A 175 -3.76 -7.45 -4.70
N TRP A 176 -2.84 -7.37 -3.76
CA TRP A 176 -2.67 -6.20 -2.90
C TRP A 176 -1.25 -5.73 -3.11
N PHE A 177 -1.02 -4.46 -3.43
CA PHE A 177 0.31 -3.89 -3.54
C PHE A 177 0.35 -2.57 -2.82
N ASP A 178 1.40 -2.33 -2.04
CA ASP A 178 1.69 -1.01 -1.47
C ASP A 178 0.47 -0.44 -0.71
N GLY A 179 -0.23 -1.32 0.02
CA GLY A 179 -1.46 -0.99 0.76
C GLY A 179 -2.75 -0.86 -0.06
N VAL A 180 -2.72 -1.04 -1.39
CA VAL A 180 -3.90 -0.92 -2.28
C VAL A 180 -4.34 -2.28 -2.84
N GLU A 181 -5.65 -2.52 -2.84
CA GLU A 181 -6.28 -3.69 -3.45
C GLU A 181 -6.55 -3.48 -4.96
N TYR A 182 -6.27 -4.50 -5.77
CA TYR A 182 -6.50 -4.53 -7.21
C TYR A 182 -7.30 -5.78 -7.64
N GLY A 183 -7.84 -5.77 -8.86
CA GLY A 183 -8.48 -6.95 -9.43
C GLY A 183 -9.91 -7.22 -8.94
N GLN A 184 -10.63 -6.21 -8.45
CA GLN A 184 -11.98 -6.40 -7.89
C GLN A 184 -13.01 -6.93 -8.90
N SER A 185 -12.86 -6.57 -10.18
CA SER A 185 -13.77 -6.96 -11.26
C SER A 185 -13.08 -6.93 -12.62
N ASN A 186 -13.66 -7.60 -13.62
CA ASN A 186 -13.26 -7.49 -15.02
C ASN A 186 -13.39 -6.04 -15.53
N GLY A 187 -12.67 -5.73 -16.62
CA GLY A 187 -12.73 -4.46 -17.33
C GLY A 187 -12.16 -3.26 -16.57
N ARG A 188 -11.37 -3.51 -15.51
CA ARG A 188 -10.69 -2.45 -14.75
C ARG A 188 -9.29 -2.19 -15.31
N THR A 189 -8.92 -0.92 -15.25
CA THR A 189 -7.59 -0.41 -15.58
C THR A 189 -7.16 0.57 -14.50
N TRP A 190 -5.96 0.38 -13.95
CA TRP A 190 -5.28 1.34 -13.10
C TRP A 190 -4.05 1.87 -13.84
N ARG A 191 -3.83 3.18 -13.80
CA ARG A 191 -2.73 3.85 -14.52
C ARG A 191 -1.78 4.51 -13.54
N ASN A 192 -0.54 4.70 -13.99
CA ASN A 192 0.53 5.35 -13.23
C ASN A 192 0.81 4.66 -11.89
N VAL A 193 0.57 3.36 -11.79
CA VAL A 193 0.84 2.57 -10.59
C VAL A 193 2.35 2.38 -10.47
N ALA A 194 2.91 2.73 -9.33
CA ALA A 194 4.34 2.62 -9.08
C ALA A 194 4.56 1.80 -7.82
N ARG A 195 5.66 1.06 -7.80
CA ARG A 195 6.13 0.39 -6.58
C ARG A 195 6.38 1.44 -5.51
N ASP A 196 5.87 1.21 -4.30
CA ASP A 196 6.33 1.95 -3.13
C ASP A 196 7.71 1.43 -2.74
N CYS A 197 8.68 1.97 -3.45
CA CYS A 197 10.06 1.54 -3.34
C CYS A 197 10.77 2.03 -2.10
N GLY A 198 10.03 2.69 -1.19
CA GLY A 198 10.66 3.40 -0.10
C GLY A 198 11.77 4.31 -0.62
N GLY A 199 11.57 4.99 -1.77
CA GLY A 199 12.40 6.14 -2.12
C GLY A 199 12.18 7.11 -0.99
N THR A 200 13.07 7.05 0.01
CA THR A 200 12.70 7.12 1.44
C THR A 200 11.51 8.07 1.65
N PRO A 201 10.25 7.61 1.86
CA PRO A 201 9.47 8.29 2.87
C PRO A 201 10.36 8.12 4.09
N PRO A 202 10.79 9.20 4.73
CA PRO A 202 11.88 9.13 5.64
C PRO A 202 11.43 8.11 6.68
N THR A 203 12.29 7.13 6.92
CA THR A 203 12.13 6.17 8.00
C THR A 203 11.96 6.86 9.35
N SER A 204 12.03 8.20 9.41
CA SER A 204 11.62 9.02 10.53
C SER A 204 10.14 8.96 10.88
N CYS A 205 9.23 8.55 9.99
CA CYS A 205 7.78 8.68 10.24
C CYS A 205 7.05 7.37 10.55
N SER A 206 7.76 6.24 10.65
CA SER A 206 7.11 4.95 10.93
C SER A 206 6.32 5.02 12.25
N GLY A 207 5.03 4.67 12.21
CA GLY A 207 4.13 4.74 13.37
C GLY A 207 3.57 6.14 13.69
N VAL A 208 3.85 7.16 12.87
CA VAL A 208 3.24 8.50 13.01
C VAL A 208 1.96 8.55 12.21
N ASN A 209 0.84 8.86 12.86
CA ASN A 209 -0.40 9.15 12.16
C ASN A 209 -0.24 10.44 11.34
N LEU A 210 -0.49 10.36 10.04
CA LEU A 210 -0.56 11.53 9.15
C LEU A 210 -2.00 11.82 8.71
N ASP A 211 -2.97 10.97 9.04
CA ASP A 211 -4.35 11.07 8.58
C ASP A 211 -5.21 11.73 9.65
N PHE A 212 -5.43 13.03 9.46
CA PHE A 212 -6.28 13.84 10.34
C PHE A 212 -7.47 14.39 9.56
N SER A 213 -8.62 14.43 10.21
CA SER A 213 -9.82 15.08 9.66
C SER A 213 -9.63 16.59 9.47
N ALA A 214 -8.71 17.21 10.22
CA ALA A 214 -8.32 18.61 10.07
C ALA A 214 -6.87 18.84 10.52
N TYR A 215 -6.21 19.79 9.85
CA TYR A 215 -4.85 20.23 10.19
C TYR A 215 -4.90 21.60 10.85
N ALA A 216 -5.14 21.60 12.17
CA ALA A 216 -5.21 22.84 12.94
C ALA A 216 -3.85 23.57 12.97
N THR A 217 -3.91 24.89 13.13
CA THR A 217 -2.71 25.72 13.31
C THR A 217 -1.96 25.32 14.58
N ILE A 218 -0.68 24.96 14.44
CA ILE A 218 0.21 24.63 15.57
C ILE A 218 1.40 25.60 15.61
N ARG A 219 1.90 25.87 16.81
CA ARG A 219 2.96 26.85 17.10
C ARG A 219 3.71 26.45 18.36
N SER A 220 4.75 27.20 18.71
CA SER A 220 5.53 26.99 19.95
C SER A 220 4.60 26.80 21.16
N GLY A 221 4.84 25.71 21.90
CA GLY A 221 4.02 25.27 23.04
C GLY A 221 2.86 24.32 22.69
N SER A 222 2.52 24.11 21.41
CA SER A 222 1.60 23.06 20.99
C SER A 222 2.18 21.67 21.27
N SER A 223 1.32 20.67 21.50
CA SER A 223 1.71 19.27 21.67
C SER A 223 0.67 18.30 21.11
N GLY A 224 1.07 17.04 20.86
CA GLY A 224 0.19 15.95 20.43
C GLY A 224 0.51 15.40 19.04
N ASP A 225 -0.39 14.58 18.50
CA ASP A 225 -0.14 13.83 17.26
C ASP A 225 0.01 14.73 16.03
N LEU A 226 -0.69 15.86 15.96
CA LEU A 226 -0.47 16.86 14.90
C LEU A 226 0.95 17.43 14.92
N VAL A 227 1.52 17.65 16.11
CA VAL A 227 2.92 18.11 16.22
C VAL A 227 3.87 16.99 15.78
N LYS A 228 3.59 15.74 16.14
CA LYS A 228 4.38 14.60 15.71
C LYS A 228 4.35 14.42 14.19
N ALA A 229 3.20 14.63 13.56
CA ALA A 229 3.04 14.66 12.12
C ALA A 229 3.86 15.79 11.48
N ALA A 230 3.83 17.00 12.05
CA ALA A 230 4.67 18.10 11.58
C ALA A 230 6.17 17.80 11.71
N GLN A 231 6.62 17.25 12.85
CA GLN A 231 8.00 16.83 13.05
C GLN A 231 8.43 15.79 12.02
N CYS A 232 7.58 14.80 11.77
CA CYS A 232 7.80 13.83 10.71
C CYS A 232 8.00 14.49 9.33
N ARG A 233 7.08 15.38 8.93
CA ARG A 233 7.10 15.98 7.59
C ARG A 233 8.20 17.04 7.42
N LEU A 234 8.55 17.77 8.48
CA LEU A 234 9.70 18.68 8.46
C LEU A 234 11.00 17.90 8.25
N LYS A 235 11.14 16.76 8.93
CA LYS A 235 12.29 15.88 8.73
C LYS A 235 12.36 15.33 7.30
N ASP A 236 11.21 14.98 6.72
CA ASP A 236 11.11 14.57 5.30
C ASP A 236 11.55 15.67 4.33
N SER A 237 11.19 16.91 4.62
CA SER A 237 11.59 18.06 3.79
C SER A 237 13.03 18.52 4.02
N GLY A 238 13.84 17.74 4.74
CA GLY A 238 15.25 18.06 5.03
C GLY A 238 15.44 19.09 6.17
N ASN A 239 14.36 19.48 6.85
CA ASN A 239 14.36 20.45 7.94
C ASN A 239 14.28 19.73 9.29
N ASP A 240 15.42 19.39 9.90
CA ASP A 240 15.46 18.54 11.11
C ASP A 240 14.81 19.20 12.35
N PRO A 241 13.67 18.69 12.84
CA PRO A 241 13.00 19.21 14.02
C PRO A 241 13.48 18.54 15.32
N GLY A 242 14.41 17.58 15.23
CA GLY A 242 14.85 16.74 16.35
C GLY A 242 13.99 15.48 16.51
N ALA A 243 13.70 15.12 17.76
CA ALA A 243 12.91 13.94 18.09
C ALA A 243 11.43 14.11 17.73
N LEU A 244 10.77 13.02 17.36
CA LEU A 244 9.33 12.99 17.08
C LEU A 244 8.52 12.74 18.36
N ASP A 245 8.72 13.61 19.34
CA ASP A 245 8.14 13.53 20.68
C ASP A 245 6.73 14.13 20.77
N GLY A 246 6.25 14.79 19.72
CA GLY A 246 4.97 15.49 19.71
C GLY A 246 4.98 16.80 20.49
N ALA A 247 6.14 17.41 20.77
CA ALA A 247 6.27 18.71 21.43
C ALA A 247 6.80 19.79 20.47
N PHE A 248 6.09 20.91 20.35
CA PHE A 248 6.49 22.02 19.47
C PHE A 248 7.46 22.93 20.22
N GLY A 249 8.71 22.46 20.33
CA GLY A 249 9.82 23.19 20.94
C GLY A 249 10.62 24.08 19.96
N PRO A 250 11.74 24.66 20.43
CA PRO A 250 12.60 25.54 19.62
C PRO A 250 13.13 24.88 18.34
N ASN A 251 13.48 23.60 18.36
CA ASN A 251 13.96 22.89 17.17
C ASN A 251 12.87 22.79 16.10
N VAL A 252 11.63 22.47 16.49
CA VAL A 252 10.48 22.44 15.57
C VAL A 252 10.21 23.84 15.01
N GLN A 253 10.33 24.89 15.83
CA GLN A 253 10.19 26.26 15.36
C GLN A 253 11.27 26.67 14.34
N THR A 254 12.53 26.31 14.59
CA THR A 254 13.64 26.54 13.66
C THR A 254 13.45 25.77 12.36
N ALA A 255 13.12 24.48 12.43
CA ALA A 255 12.82 23.65 11.26
C ALA A 255 11.63 24.19 10.45
N THR A 256 10.58 24.67 11.13
CA THR A 256 9.42 25.31 10.48
C THR A 256 9.85 26.55 9.71
N ARG A 257 10.69 27.41 10.30
CA ARG A 257 11.20 28.62 9.64
C ARG A 257 12.09 28.28 8.45
N GLY A 258 12.94 27.25 8.56
CA GLY A 258 13.74 26.73 7.46
C GLY A 258 12.87 26.28 6.29
N PHE A 259 11.89 25.41 6.57
CA PHE A 259 10.96 24.92 5.56
C PHE A 259 10.17 26.06 4.89
N GLN A 260 9.63 27.00 5.68
CA GLN A 260 8.93 28.17 5.14
C GLN A 260 9.82 28.99 4.20
N ALA A 261 11.11 29.14 4.52
CA ALA A 261 12.06 29.82 3.65
C ALA A 261 12.32 29.03 2.36
N ASP A 262 12.48 27.70 2.45
CA ASP A 262 12.73 26.81 1.32
C ASP A 262 11.60 26.85 0.28
N VAL A 263 10.35 26.93 0.74
CA VAL A 263 9.16 26.96 -0.14
C VAL A 263 8.60 28.37 -0.39
N GLY A 264 9.32 29.42 0.03
CA GLY A 264 8.94 30.81 -0.25
C GLY A 264 7.69 31.32 0.49
N LEU A 265 7.35 30.72 1.64
CA LEU A 265 6.27 31.18 2.52
C LEU A 265 6.74 32.28 3.49
N GLY A 266 5.79 32.97 4.14
CA GLY A 266 6.10 33.89 5.23
C GLY A 266 6.77 33.16 6.39
N VAL A 267 7.99 33.59 6.77
CA VAL A 267 8.84 32.92 7.77
C VAL A 267 8.47 33.33 9.20
N ASP A 268 7.27 32.96 9.64
CA ASP A 268 6.74 33.27 10.98
C ASP A 268 7.01 32.15 12.01
N GLY A 269 7.36 30.94 11.56
CA GLY A 269 7.56 29.77 12.41
C GLY A 269 6.26 29.15 12.94
N ILE A 270 5.12 29.46 12.32
CA ILE A 270 3.80 28.90 12.64
C ILE A 270 3.40 27.92 11.53
N ILE A 271 2.99 26.72 11.89
CA ILE A 271 2.45 25.76 10.92
C ILE A 271 0.93 25.98 10.85
N GLY A 272 0.53 26.95 10.02
CA GLY A 272 -0.86 27.23 9.66
C GLY A 272 -1.26 26.54 8.35
N ALA A 273 -2.46 26.82 7.83
CA ALA A 273 -3.01 26.16 6.63
C ALA A 273 -2.04 26.14 5.45
N LYS A 274 -1.42 27.28 5.10
CA LYS A 274 -0.45 27.36 3.98
C LYS A 274 0.77 26.46 4.18
N THR A 275 1.36 26.50 5.38
CA THR A 275 2.52 25.67 5.72
C THR A 275 2.13 24.19 5.75
N TRP A 276 0.95 23.84 6.28
CA TRP A 276 0.43 22.47 6.22
C TRP A 276 0.25 21.99 4.79
N THR A 277 -0.36 22.79 3.90
CA THR A 277 -0.55 22.45 2.49
C THR A 277 0.79 22.14 1.80
N ALA A 278 1.78 23.02 1.96
CA ALA A 278 3.11 22.83 1.38
C ALA A 278 3.80 21.59 1.97
N LEU A 279 3.76 21.44 3.30
CA LEU A 279 4.47 20.37 4.02
C LEU A 279 3.89 18.98 3.72
N LEU A 280 2.56 18.89 3.58
CA LEU A 280 1.86 17.64 3.26
C LEU A 280 1.96 17.29 1.77
N SER A 281 2.10 18.28 0.88
CA SER A 281 2.26 18.03 -0.57
C SER A 281 3.71 17.84 -1.03
N HIS A 282 4.69 18.09 -0.14
CA HIS A 282 6.11 17.89 -0.42
C HIS A 282 6.42 16.47 -0.92
N GLY A 283 7.20 16.38 -2.00
CA GLY A 283 7.60 15.13 -2.63
C GLY A 283 7.38 15.13 -4.14
N SER A 284 7.19 13.94 -4.71
CA SER A 284 6.93 13.73 -6.13
C SER A 284 5.66 14.45 -6.61
N THR A 285 5.55 14.71 -7.91
CA THR A 285 4.38 15.37 -8.52
C THR A 285 3.78 14.52 -9.65
N PRO A 286 3.29 13.30 -9.35
CA PRO A 286 2.69 12.43 -10.35
C PRO A 286 1.37 13.00 -10.86
N THR A 287 1.00 12.73 -12.10
CA THR A 287 -0.35 13.05 -12.58
C THR A 287 -1.36 12.09 -11.95
N LEU A 288 -2.20 12.61 -11.04
CA LEU A 288 -3.29 11.86 -10.41
C LEU A 288 -4.65 12.32 -10.93
N GLN A 289 -5.53 11.37 -11.19
CA GLN A 289 -6.88 11.60 -11.71
C GLN A 289 -7.80 10.46 -11.27
N SER A 290 -9.08 10.54 -11.65
CA SER A 290 -10.07 9.48 -11.35
C SER A 290 -9.52 8.08 -11.67
N GLY A 291 -9.53 7.20 -10.67
CA GLY A 291 -8.99 5.83 -10.75
C GLY A 291 -7.51 5.67 -10.33
N SER A 292 -6.77 6.76 -10.11
CA SER A 292 -5.47 6.70 -9.44
C SER A 292 -5.63 6.19 -7.99
N SER A 293 -4.61 5.51 -7.47
CA SER A 293 -4.60 5.00 -6.10
C SER A 293 -3.18 4.96 -5.53
N GLY A 294 -3.06 4.82 -4.20
CA GLY A 294 -1.79 4.66 -3.49
C GLY A 294 -1.37 5.87 -2.66
N ALA A 295 -0.15 5.80 -2.12
CA ALA A 295 0.37 6.78 -1.15
C ALA A 295 0.38 8.23 -1.68
N ASP A 296 0.61 8.42 -2.98
CA ASP A 296 0.54 9.75 -3.63
C ASP A 296 -0.87 10.34 -3.60
N VAL A 297 -1.92 9.51 -3.70
CA VAL A 297 -3.31 9.94 -3.57
C VAL A 297 -3.62 10.31 -2.12
N SER A 298 -3.20 9.50 -1.14
CA SER A 298 -3.33 9.87 0.27
C SER A 298 -2.61 11.19 0.57
N ARG A 299 -1.42 11.41 -0.01
CA ARG A 299 -0.67 12.68 0.09
C ARG A 299 -1.49 13.84 -0.45
N LEU A 300 -2.07 13.69 -1.64
CA LEU A 300 -2.95 14.69 -2.24
C LEU A 300 -4.16 14.99 -1.35
N GLN A 301 -4.84 13.97 -0.84
CA GLN A 301 -6.03 14.10 0.02
C GLN A 301 -5.72 14.87 1.32
N ARG A 302 -4.57 14.58 1.94
CA ARG A 302 -4.07 15.33 3.11
C ARG A 302 -3.82 16.81 2.77
N ALA A 303 -3.12 17.07 1.67
CA ALA A 303 -2.81 18.43 1.24
C ALA A 303 -4.07 19.23 0.89
N LEU A 304 -5.04 18.61 0.20
CA LEU A 304 -6.34 19.23 -0.09
C LEU A 304 -7.14 19.50 1.19
N THR A 305 -7.12 18.58 2.16
CA THR A 305 -7.76 18.79 3.47
C THR A 305 -7.18 20.02 4.18
N ALA A 306 -5.87 20.19 4.17
CA ALA A 306 -5.21 21.38 4.72
C ALA A 306 -5.54 22.67 3.93
N ALA A 307 -5.52 22.60 2.60
CA ALA A 307 -5.71 23.77 1.73
C ALA A 307 -7.15 24.30 1.72
N LEU A 308 -8.12 23.38 1.74
CA LEU A 308 -9.54 23.70 1.69
C LEU A 308 -10.13 23.96 3.09
N GLY A 309 -9.47 23.47 4.14
CA GLY A 309 -9.99 23.52 5.51
C GLY A 309 -11.21 22.61 5.73
N SER A 310 -11.46 21.68 4.80
CA SER A 310 -12.54 20.70 4.83
C SER A 310 -11.98 19.31 4.57
N THR A 311 -12.43 18.30 5.33
CA THR A 311 -11.97 16.92 5.19
C THR A 311 -12.25 16.38 3.78
N VAL A 312 -11.20 15.91 3.11
CA VAL A 312 -11.27 15.00 1.97
C VAL A 312 -10.99 13.61 2.52
N GLY A 313 -11.80 12.60 2.22
CA GLY A 313 -11.55 11.23 2.68
C GLY A 313 -10.13 10.79 2.32
N ILE A 314 -9.34 10.36 3.31
CA ILE A 314 -7.95 9.93 3.11
C ILE A 314 -7.90 8.41 3.05
N ASP A 315 -8.30 7.88 1.89
CA ASP A 315 -8.40 6.43 1.63
C ASP A 315 -7.40 5.95 0.57
N GLY A 316 -6.56 6.86 0.05
CA GLY A 316 -5.62 6.55 -1.01
C GLY A 316 -6.26 6.20 -2.34
N SER A 317 -7.55 6.50 -2.53
CA SER A 317 -8.32 6.26 -3.75
C SER A 317 -8.79 7.56 -4.36
N PHE A 318 -8.41 7.82 -5.62
CA PHE A 318 -8.83 9.02 -6.33
C PHE A 318 -10.23 8.78 -6.90
N GLY A 319 -11.22 8.79 -6.02
CA GLY A 319 -12.64 8.68 -6.34
C GLY A 319 -13.30 10.04 -6.61
N PRO A 320 -14.64 10.06 -6.79
CA PRO A 320 -15.40 11.27 -7.09
C PRO A 320 -15.23 12.40 -6.06
N GLU A 321 -15.10 12.06 -4.77
CA GLU A 321 -14.88 13.05 -3.71
C GLU A 321 -13.51 13.74 -3.84
N THR A 322 -12.47 12.97 -4.16
CA THR A 322 -11.12 13.52 -4.37
C THR A 322 -11.08 14.37 -5.64
N GLU A 323 -11.73 13.91 -6.72
CA GLU A 323 -11.84 14.70 -7.96
C GLU A 323 -12.55 16.04 -7.72
N GLN A 324 -13.67 16.03 -6.98
CA GLN A 324 -14.39 17.25 -6.63
C GLN A 324 -13.54 18.18 -5.76
N ALA A 325 -12.76 17.64 -4.81
CA ALA A 325 -11.84 18.42 -4.00
C ALA A 325 -10.74 19.07 -4.86
N VAL A 326 -10.18 18.34 -5.82
CA VAL A 326 -9.20 18.89 -6.78
C VAL A 326 -9.81 20.02 -7.60
N ARG A 327 -11.01 19.83 -8.18
CA ARG A 327 -11.70 20.88 -8.96
C ARG A 327 -11.99 22.12 -8.10
N THR A 328 -12.40 21.91 -6.85
CA THR A 328 -12.66 22.99 -5.88
C THR A 328 -11.39 23.75 -5.57
N TYR A 329 -10.29 23.05 -5.28
CA TYR A 329 -8.99 23.64 -5.03
C TYR A 329 -8.51 24.45 -6.24
N GLN A 330 -8.52 23.85 -7.43
CA GLN A 330 -8.13 24.49 -8.68
C GLN A 330 -8.93 25.78 -8.92
N SER A 331 -10.26 25.72 -8.82
CA SER A 331 -11.14 26.88 -8.97
C SER A 331 -10.81 27.98 -7.96
N SER A 332 -10.55 27.61 -6.70
CA SER A 332 -10.20 28.55 -5.62
C SER A 332 -8.83 29.22 -5.80
N ARG A 333 -7.99 28.68 -6.69
CA ARG A 333 -6.64 29.16 -7.00
C ARG A 333 -6.50 29.68 -8.42
N ALA A 334 -7.62 29.86 -9.13
CA ALA A 334 -7.65 30.27 -10.53
C ALA A 334 -6.78 29.38 -11.44
N LEU A 335 -6.71 28.09 -11.11
CA LEU A 335 -6.14 27.05 -11.97
C LEU A 335 -7.25 26.51 -12.88
N GLY A 336 -6.89 25.92 -14.03
CA GLY A 336 -7.85 25.17 -14.84
C GLY A 336 -8.47 24.05 -13.99
N ALA A 337 -9.78 24.09 -13.77
CA ALA A 337 -10.51 23.17 -12.89
C ALA A 337 -10.84 21.83 -13.59
N ASP A 338 -9.81 21.17 -14.12
CA ASP A 338 -9.90 19.93 -14.89
C ASP A 338 -10.10 18.68 -14.03
N GLY A 339 -9.92 18.77 -12.70
CA GLY A 339 -10.04 17.65 -11.76
C GLY A 339 -8.84 16.72 -11.73
N ILE A 340 -7.73 17.13 -12.37
CA ILE A 340 -6.48 16.36 -12.45
C ILE A 340 -5.42 17.04 -11.57
N ALA A 341 -4.83 16.29 -10.65
CA ALA A 341 -3.66 16.76 -9.91
C ALA A 341 -2.40 16.56 -10.78
N GLY A 342 -2.21 17.46 -11.74
CA GLY A 342 -1.02 17.58 -12.59
C GLY A 342 0.00 18.59 -12.04
N PRO A 343 1.06 18.92 -12.81
CA PRO A 343 2.14 19.80 -12.37
C PRO A 343 1.69 21.16 -11.83
N ALA A 344 0.66 21.78 -12.42
CA ALA A 344 0.14 23.06 -11.95
C ALA A 344 -0.56 22.94 -10.58
N THR A 345 -1.35 21.89 -10.38
CA THR A 345 -2.04 21.61 -9.11
C THR A 345 -1.03 21.30 -8.00
N TRP A 346 -0.05 20.43 -8.27
CA TRP A 346 1.01 20.12 -7.32
C TRP A 346 1.88 21.33 -6.98
N GLY A 347 2.29 22.11 -7.98
CA GLY A 347 3.06 23.33 -7.77
C GLY A 347 2.31 24.32 -6.86
N ALA A 348 1.01 24.52 -7.09
CA ALA A 348 0.21 25.37 -6.23
C ALA A 348 0.12 24.86 -4.78
N LEU A 349 -0.07 23.55 -4.58
CA LEU A 349 -0.08 22.94 -3.25
C LEU A 349 1.28 23.10 -2.56
N GLN A 350 2.38 22.86 -3.28
CA GLN A 350 3.74 22.95 -2.73
C GLN A 350 4.16 24.39 -2.42
N ASP A 351 3.62 25.37 -3.15
CA ASP A 351 3.71 26.81 -2.84
C ASP A 351 2.86 27.22 -1.62
N GLY A 352 2.11 26.27 -1.02
CA GLY A 352 1.20 26.53 0.10
C GLY A 352 0.03 27.44 -0.26
N LYS A 353 -0.40 27.46 -1.53
CA LYS A 353 -1.56 28.24 -1.98
C LYS A 353 -2.84 27.65 -1.44
#